data_AF-A0A2S9GCH3-F1
#
_entry.id   AF-A0A2S9GCH3-F1
#
_cell.length_a   1.000
_cell.length_b   1.000
_cell.length_c   1.000
_cell.angle_alpha   90.00
_cell.angle_beta   90.00
_cell.angle_gamma   90.00
#
_symmetry.space_group_name_H-M   'P 1'
#
loop_
_entity.id
_entity.type
_entity.pdbx_description
1 polymer ?
#
loop_
_entity_poly.entity_id
_entity_poly.type
_entity_poly.pdbx_seq_one_letter_code
_entity_poly.pdbx_strand_id
1 'polypeptide(L)' 'MTTVVVAAPWPDPVEHLPPPQDNRLAQPYGGYISPSSTPDAVRVFVSQWNTAPRGGTPYRVIQYAVNPVKPW' A
#
# COMPACT_ATOMS: atom_id res chain seq x y z
N MET A 1 1.62 -0.93 -18.51
CA MET A 1 2.41 -1.47 -17.39
C MET A 1 1.54 -1.44 -16.14
N THR A 2 1.56 -2.49 -15.33
CA THR A 2 0.67 -2.67 -14.16
C THR A 2 1.47 -2.48 -12.88
N THR A 3 0.94 -1.76 -11.89
CA THR A 3 1.54 -1.75 -10.53
C THR A 3 1.13 -3.02 -9.82
N VAL A 4 2.08 -3.94 -9.65
CA VAL A 4 1.87 -5.19 -8.90
C VAL A 4 2.34 -4.94 -7.47
N VAL A 5 1.51 -5.27 -6.49
CA VAL A 5 1.90 -5.27 -5.08
C VAL A 5 2.35 -6.66 -4.67
N VAL A 6 3.39 -6.74 -3.84
CA VAL A 6 3.98 -8.03 -3.41
C VAL A 6 3.61 -8.30 -1.96
N ALA A 7 3.11 -9.50 -1.67
CA ALA A 7 2.79 -9.88 -0.31
C ALA A 7 4.05 -9.90 0.58
N ALA A 8 3.92 -9.41 1.80
CA ALA A 8 5.00 -9.35 2.79
C ALA A 8 4.48 -9.56 4.21
N PRO A 9 5.35 -9.97 5.14
CA PRO A 9 5.06 -9.89 6.58
C PRO A 9 4.79 -8.45 7.03
N TRP A 10 4.15 -8.31 8.19
CA TRP A 10 4.11 -7.03 8.90
C TRP A 10 5.53 -6.59 9.30
N PRO A 11 5.86 -5.29 9.20
CA PRO A 11 7.14 -4.79 9.70
C PRO A 11 7.13 -4.70 11.23
N ASP A 12 8.33 -4.59 11.79
CA ASP A 12 8.58 -4.34 13.21
C ASP A 12 9.49 -3.10 13.33
N PRO A 13 8.98 -1.94 13.80
CA PRO A 13 7.62 -1.71 14.31
C PRO A 13 6.57 -1.59 13.19
N VAL A 14 5.29 -1.74 13.53
CA VAL A 14 4.19 -1.86 12.54
C VAL A 14 3.95 -0.58 11.72
N GLU A 15 4.23 0.57 12.31
CA GLU A 15 4.16 1.90 11.69
C GLU A 15 5.32 2.17 10.71
N HIS A 16 6.33 1.30 10.65
CA HIS A 16 7.44 1.48 9.73
C HIS A 16 6.96 1.50 8.28
N LEU A 17 7.31 2.59 7.58
CA LEU A 17 7.07 2.78 6.15
C LEU A 17 8.36 2.45 5.39
N PRO A 18 8.30 1.54 4.40
CA PRO A 18 9.46 1.22 3.58
C PRO A 18 9.77 2.39 2.60
N PRO A 19 10.92 2.35 1.90
CA PRO A 19 11.23 3.31 0.85
C PRO A 19 10.11 3.38 -0.21
N PRO A 20 9.89 4.53 -0.88
CA PRO A 20 8.79 4.71 -1.83
C PRO A 20 8.79 3.76 -3.04
N GLN A 21 9.92 3.14 -3.35
CA GLN A 21 10.08 2.17 -4.43
C GLN A 21 9.65 0.75 -4.02
N ASP A 22 9.44 0.52 -2.73
CA ASP A 22 8.99 -0.76 -2.21
C ASP A 22 7.47 -0.89 -2.34
N ASN A 23 7.03 -1.80 -3.20
CA ASN A 23 5.63 -2.12 -3.48
C ASN A 23 5.11 -3.30 -2.64
N ARG A 24 5.74 -3.60 -1.50
CA ARG A 24 5.33 -4.68 -0.60
C ARG A 24 4.19 -4.27 0.34
N LEU A 25 3.30 -5.23 0.64
CA LEU A 25 2.12 -5.05 1.47
C LEU A 25 1.85 -6.25 2.38
N ALA A 26 1.45 -5.98 3.62
CA ALA A 26 1.00 -6.99 4.57
C ALA A 26 -0.53 -7.00 4.69
N GLN A 27 -1.15 -8.17 4.50
CA GLN A 27 -2.58 -8.39 4.75
C GLN A 27 -3.52 -7.27 4.25
N PRO A 28 -3.57 -7.01 2.92
CA PRO A 28 -4.48 -6.02 2.37
C PRO A 28 -5.93 -6.42 2.66
N TYR A 29 -6.71 -5.48 3.17
CA TYR A 29 -8.10 -5.70 3.56
C TYR A 29 -9.09 -4.95 2.66
N GLY A 30 -8.72 -3.75 2.23
CA GLY A 30 -9.53 -2.93 1.34
C GLY A 30 -8.73 -1.78 0.76
N GLY A 31 -9.40 -0.89 0.04
CA GLY A 31 -8.75 0.27 -0.54
C GLY A 31 -9.70 1.16 -1.32
N TYR A 32 -9.22 2.32 -1.71
CA TYR A 32 -9.95 3.26 -2.55
C TYR A 32 -9.00 4.04 -3.46
N ILE A 33 -9.52 4.43 -4.62
CA ILE A 33 -8.83 5.35 -5.53
C ILE A 33 -9.06 6.77 -5.01
N SER A 34 -7.99 7.57 -4.92
CA SER A 34 -8.10 8.97 -4.51
C SER A 34 -9.08 9.70 -5.42
N PRO A 35 -10.03 10.51 -4.90
CA PRO A 35 -10.98 11.26 -5.72
C PRO A 35 -10.34 12.18 -6.76
N SER A 36 -9.10 12.63 -6.51
CA SER A 36 -8.34 13.49 -7.43
C SER A 36 -7.50 12.71 -8.46
N SER A 37 -7.65 11.38 -8.52
CA SER A 37 -6.93 10.55 -9.49
C SER A 37 -7.40 10.86 -10.91
N THR A 38 -6.44 10.90 -11.84
CA THR A 38 -6.69 10.93 -13.28
C THR A 38 -6.12 9.66 -13.92
N PRO A 39 -6.46 9.33 -15.18
CA PRO A 39 -5.82 8.21 -15.88
C PRO A 39 -4.28 8.28 -15.91
N ASP A 40 -3.72 9.50 -15.88
CA ASP A 40 -2.28 9.76 -15.90
C ASP A 40 -1.62 9.82 -14.52
N ALA A 41 -2.42 9.86 -13.46
CA ALA A 41 -1.95 10.07 -12.08
C ALA A 41 -2.89 9.37 -11.09
N VAL A 42 -3.00 8.05 -11.20
CA VAL A 42 -3.82 7.25 -10.28
C VAL A 42 -3.09 7.07 -8.94
N ARG A 43 -3.79 7.38 -7.83
CA ARG A 43 -3.33 7.11 -6.46
C ARG A 43 -4.29 6.13 -5.79
N VAL A 44 -3.75 5.04 -5.28
CA VAL A 44 -4.53 4.01 -4.58
C VAL A 44 -4.13 4.01 -3.11
N PHE A 45 -5.11 4.07 -2.22
CA PHE A 45 -4.93 3.84 -0.80
C PHE A 45 -5.29 2.39 -0.49
N VAL A 46 -4.39 1.67 0.16
CA VAL A 46 -4.61 0.27 0.54
C VAL A 46 -4.62 0.18 2.06
N SER A 47 -5.74 -0.28 2.63
CA SER A 47 -5.83 -0.59 4.05
C SER A 47 -5.29 -1.97 4.33
N GLN A 48 -4.61 -2.09 5.46
CA GLN A 48 -3.99 -3.32 5.95
C GLN A 48 -4.51 -3.62 7.35
N TRP A 49 -4.89 -4.87 7.60
CA TRP A 49 -5.45 -5.31 8.89
C TRP A 49 -4.63 -6.47 9.46
N ASN A 50 -4.01 -6.27 10.63
CA ASN A 50 -3.18 -7.29 11.25
C ASN A 50 -4.03 -8.32 12.00
N THR A 51 -4.09 -9.54 11.48
CA THR A 51 -4.87 -10.64 12.10
C THR A 51 -4.05 -11.58 12.98
N ALA A 52 -2.75 -11.32 13.20
CA ALA A 52 -1.92 -12.19 14.00
C ALA A 52 -2.37 -12.23 15.48
N PRO A 53 -2.12 -13.33 16.22
CA PRO A 53 -2.40 -13.40 17.65
C PRO A 53 -1.69 -12.26 18.42
N ARG A 54 -2.40 -11.55 19.30
CA ARG A 54 -1.98 -10.28 19.96
C ARG A 54 -1.84 -9.06 19.04
N GLY A 55 -2.17 -9.17 17.77
CA GLY A 55 -2.14 -8.08 16.79
C GLY A 55 -3.35 -7.15 16.81
N GLY A 56 -4.21 -7.15 17.84
CA GLY A 56 -5.44 -6.35 17.85
C GLY A 56 -5.23 -4.91 18.35
N THR A 57 -4.81 -3.91 17.56
CA THR A 57 -5.06 -3.67 16.13
C THR A 57 -4.14 -2.55 15.61
N PRO A 58 -3.15 -2.79 14.73
CA PRO A 58 -2.68 -1.78 13.83
C PRO A 58 -3.46 -1.88 12.51
N TYR A 59 -4.41 -0.97 12.36
CA TYR A 59 -4.96 -0.60 11.07
C TYR A 59 -4.04 0.46 10.48
N ARG A 60 -3.47 0.19 9.29
CA ARG A 60 -2.72 1.22 8.55
C ARG A 60 -3.20 1.32 7.12
N VAL A 61 -3.00 2.49 6.54
CA VAL A 61 -3.29 2.77 5.13
C VAL A 61 -2.02 3.30 4.48
N ILE A 62 -1.59 2.67 3.38
CA ILE A 62 -0.47 3.15 2.57
C ILE A 62 -1.00 3.63 1.22
N GLN A 63 -0.49 4.78 0.76
CA GLN A 63 -0.77 5.31 -0.56
C GLN A 63 0.27 4.81 -1.56
N TYR A 64 -0.18 4.28 -2.69
CA TYR A 64 0.64 3.90 -3.83
C TYR A 64 0.32 4.78 -5.03
N ALA A 65 1.37 5.28 -5.67
CA ALA A 65 1.27 5.85 -7.01
C ALA A 65 1.30 4.71 -8.04
N VAL A 66 0.34 4.71 -8.95
CA VAL A 66 0.31 3.73 -10.04
C VAL A 66 1.13 4.27 -11.20
N ASN A 67 2.06 3.45 -11.71
CA ASN A 67 2.97 3.82 -12.79
C ASN A 67 3.71 5.16 -12.55
N PRO A 68 4.45 5.29 -11.42
CA PRO A 68 5.05 6.56 -11.02
C PRO A 68 6.23 7.00 -11.90
N VAL A 69 6.88 6.06 -12.59
CA VAL A 69 7.99 6.34 -13.51
C VAL A 69 7.42 6.35 -14.93
N LYS A 70 7.42 7.52 -15.57
CA LYS A 70 6.99 7.69 -16.95
C LYS A 70 8.21 7.58 -17.88
N PRO A 71 8.12 6.84 -19.01
CA PRO A 71 9.24 6.64 -19.93
C PRO A 71 9.51 7.83 -20.87
N TRP A 72 8.94 9.01 -20.60
CA TRP A 72 9.09 10.24 -21.39
C TRP A 72 9.35 11.44 -20.49
#